data_AF-A0A943LFY1-F1
#
_entry.id   AF-A0A943LFY1-F1
#
_cell.length_a   1.000
_cell.length_b   1.000
_cell.length_c   1.000
_cell.angle_alpha   90.00
_cell.angle_beta   90.00
_cell.angle_gamma   90.00
#
_symmetry.space_group_name_H-M   'P 1'
#
loop_
_entity.id
_entity.type
_entity.pdbx_description
1 polymer ?
#
loop_
_entity_poly.entity_id
_entity_poly.type
_entity_poly.pdbx_seq_one_letter_code
_entity_poly.pdbx_strand_id
1 'polypeptide(L)' 'MALKKLNMFTRWKESKLLCACSPGSPCPKYKRYQCQIEELLYDPMQDFRSCIKHSSYKRVNGAIKQR' A
#
# COMPACT_ATOMS: atom_id res chain seq x y z
N MET A 1 12.48 -10.57 -0.74
CA MET A 1 11.17 -10.26 -1.36
C MET A 1 11.36 -9.11 -2.31
N ALA A 2 10.76 -9.17 -3.50
CA ALA A 2 10.93 -8.16 -4.52
C ALA A 2 9.90 -7.03 -4.34
N LEU A 3 10.37 -5.78 -4.33
CA LEU A 3 9.51 -4.60 -4.43
C LEU A 3 8.71 -4.69 -5.74
N LYS A 4 7.42 -4.36 -5.67
CA LYS A 4 6.55 -4.26 -6.84
C LYS A 4 6.45 -2.82 -7.30
N LYS A 5 6.48 -2.63 -8.62
CA LYS A 5 6.22 -1.37 -9.28
C LYS A 5 4.72 -1.19 -9.48
N LEU A 6 4.21 0.00 -9.18
CA LEU A 6 2.82 0.36 -9.33
C LEU A 6 2.73 1.74 -9.97
N ASN A 7 2.16 1.82 -11.17
CA ASN A 7 1.92 3.10 -11.81
C ASN A 7 0.60 3.68 -11.29
N MET A 8 0.68 4.81 -10.59
CA MET A 8 -0.47 5.57 -10.14
C MET A 8 -0.57 6.88 -10.90
N PHE A 9 -1.81 7.36 -11.07
CA PHE A 9 -2.03 8.70 -11.61
C PHE A 9 -2.18 9.66 -10.45
N THR A 10 -1.18 10.51 -10.22
CA THR A 10 -1.14 11.46 -9.11
C THR A 10 -0.86 12.88 -9.60
N ARG A 11 -1.27 13.87 -8.82
CA ARG A 11 -0.83 15.26 -9.01
C ARG A 11 -0.57 15.86 -7.66
N TRP A 12 0.65 16.35 -7.48
CA TRP A 12 1.05 17.08 -6.30
C TRP A 12 1.09 18.58 -6.62
N LYS A 13 0.71 19.40 -5.64
CA LYS A 13 1.02 20.83 -5.61
C LYS A 13 1.70 21.09 -4.28
N GLU A 14 3.00 21.37 -4.33
CA GLU A 14 3.86 21.41 -3.16
C GLU A 14 3.74 20.08 -2.39
N SER A 15 3.21 20.12 -1.17
CA SER A 15 2.97 18.96 -0.31
C SER A 15 1.52 18.46 -0.31
N LYS A 16 0.63 19.05 -1.13
CA LYS A 16 -0.77 18.63 -1.25
C LYS A 16 -0.99 17.72 -2.46
N LEU A 17 -1.55 16.54 -2.18
CA LEU A 17 -2.04 15.62 -3.21
C LEU A 17 -3.39 16.12 -3.75
N LEU A 18 -3.39 16.65 -4.97
CA LEU A 18 -4.58 17.18 -5.64
C LEU A 18 -5.40 16.10 -6.33
N CYS A 19 -4.75 15.04 -6.81
CA CYS A 19 -5.43 13.87 -7.32
C CYS A 19 -4.60 12.60 -7.10
N ALA A 20 -5.31 11.50 -6.92
CA ALA A 20 -4.77 10.15 -6.96
C ALA A 20 -5.83 9.23 -7.55
N CYS A 21 -5.44 8.36 -8.48
CA CYS A 21 -6.31 7.33 -9.03
C CYS A 21 -5.61 5.97 -8.94
N SER A 22 -6.39 4.98 -8.53
CA SER A 22 -5.92 3.62 -8.37
C SER A 22 -5.53 2.99 -9.71
N PRO A 23 -4.49 2.15 -9.75
CA PRO A 23 -4.17 1.34 -10.91
C PRO A 23 -5.38 0.45 -11.27
N GLY A 24 -5.80 0.48 -12.53
CA GLY A 24 -6.97 -0.29 -13.00
C GLY A 24 -8.33 0.38 -12.78
N SER A 25 -8.41 1.48 -12.03
CA SER A 25 -9.60 2.32 -11.97
C SER A 25 -9.35 3.63 -12.71
N PRO A 26 -10.05 3.89 -13.84
CA PRO A 26 -9.84 5.12 -14.57
C PRO A 26 -10.28 6.31 -13.71
N CYS A 27 -9.39 7.31 -13.58
CA CYS A 27 -9.81 8.62 -13.11
C CYS A 27 -11.05 9.08 -13.89
N PRO A 28 -11.99 9.82 -13.27
CA PRO A 28 -12.99 10.56 -14.03
C PRO A 28 -12.32 11.34 -15.16
N LYS A 29 -12.91 11.35 -16.37
CA LYS A 29 -12.27 11.89 -17.60
C LYS A 29 -11.65 13.28 -17.39
N TYR A 30 -12.26 14.15 -16.58
CA TYR A 30 -11.78 15.49 -16.28
C TYR A 30 -10.49 15.53 -15.42
N LYS A 31 -10.22 14.51 -14.61
CA LYS A 31 -8.98 14.38 -13.82
C LYS A 31 -7.87 13.69 -14.59
N ARG A 32 -8.20 12.91 -15.63
CA ARG A 32 -7.23 12.12 -16.40
C ARG A 32 -6.14 12.96 -17.07
N TYR A 33 -6.46 14.19 -17.49
CA TYR A 33 -5.50 15.14 -18.07
C TYR A 33 -4.78 16.00 -17.03
N GLN A 34 -5.20 15.94 -15.76
CA GLN A 34 -4.63 16.73 -14.69
C GLN A 34 -3.64 15.93 -13.85
N CYS A 35 -3.77 14.60 -13.81
CA CYS A 35 -2.89 13.70 -13.09
C CYS A 35 -1.75 13.20 -13.99
N GLN A 36 -0.53 13.20 -13.45
CA GLN A 36 0.66 12.64 -14.09
C GLN A 36 0.85 11.19 -13.63
N ILE A 37 1.56 10.38 -14.42
CA ILE A 37 1.91 9.01 -14.02
C ILE A 37 3.11 9.08 -13.08
N GLU A 38 2.95 8.53 -11.89
CA GLU A 38 4.01 8.39 -10.90
C GLU A 38 4.22 6.90 -10.61
N GLU A 39 5.48 6.46 -10.63
CA GLU A 39 5.84 5.07 -10.29
C GLU A 39 6.04 4.97 -8.78
N LEU A 40 5.20 4.18 -8.11
CA LEU A 40 5.38 3.80 -6.72
C LEU A 40 6.01 2.42 -6.61
N LEU A 41 6.98 2.32 -5.72
CA LEU A 41 7.56 1.05 -5.28
C LEU A 41 6.94 0.66 -3.94
N TYR A 42 6.32 -0.51 -3.87
CA TYR A 42 5.72 -1.01 -2.64
C TYR A 42 6.09 -2.47 -2.36
N ASP A 43 6.21 -2.85 -1.09
CA ASP A 43 6.31 -4.25 -0.67
C ASP A 43 4.90 -4.75 -0.32
N PRO A 44 4.29 -5.65 -1.12
CA PRO A 44 2.95 -6.17 -0.85
C PRO A 44 2.86 -6.95 0.48
N MET A 45 3.99 -7.36 1.05
CA MET A 45 4.05 -8.10 2.32
C MET A 45 4.45 -7.21 3.51
N GLN A 46 4.57 -5.90 3.32
CA GLN A 46 4.99 -4.97 4.38
C GLN A 46 4.10 -5.08 5.62
N ASP A 47 2.77 -5.04 5.42
CA ASP A 47 1.79 -5.14 6.51
C ASP A 47 1.58 -6.57 7.03
N PHE A 48 1.85 -7.57 6.19
CA PHE A 48 1.80 -8.96 6.64
C PHE A 48 2.90 -9.25 7.66
N ARG A 49 4.09 -8.65 7.49
CA ARG A 49 5.19 -8.81 8.45
C ARG A 49 4.89 -8.14 9.79
N SER A 50 4.23 -6.99 9.79
CA SER A 50 3.79 -6.35 11.04
C SER A 50 2.72 -7.19 11.74
N CYS A 51 1.79 -7.77 10.98
CA CYS A 51 0.77 -8.70 11.49
C CYS A 51 1.40 -9.97 12.11
N ILE A 52 2.32 -10.63 11.41
CA ILE A 52 3.03 -11.81 11.94
C ILE A 52 3.85 -11.48 13.19
N LYS A 53 4.51 -10.32 13.23
CA LYS A 53 5.27 -9.88 14.40
C LYS A 53 4.40 -9.77 15.65
N HIS A 54 3.14 -9.37 15.49
CA HIS A 54 2.19 -9.25 16.59
C HIS A 54 1.66 -10.62 17.07
N SER A 55 1.65 -11.63 16.19
CA SER A 55 1.27 -13.01 16.54
C SER A 55 2.41 -13.81 17.15
N SER A 56 3.03 -13.33 18.23
CA SER A 56 3.93 -14.20 19.01
C SER A 56 3.07 -15.16 19.83
N TYR A 57 2.89 -16.38 19.34
CA TYR A 57 2.22 -17.41 20.12
C TYR A 57 3.12 -17.83 21.29
N LYS A 58 2.62 -17.74 22.51
CA LYS A 58 3.31 -18.30 23.69
C LYS A 58 2.60 -19.57 24.10
N ARG A 59 3.37 -20.61 24.43
CA ARG A 59 2.81 -21.78 25.08
C ARG A 59 2.51 -21.47 26.55
N VAL A 60 1.29 -21.73 26.99
CA VAL A 60 0.88 -21.66 28.39
C VAL A 60 0.27 -23.02 28.73
N ASN A 61 0.90 -23.76 29.65
CA ASN A 61 0.49 -25.11 30.05
C ASN A 61 0.32 -26.08 28.86
N GLY A 62 1.29 -26.10 27.94
CA GLY A 62 1.28 -26.98 26.76
C GLY A 62 0.40 -26.52 25.60
N ALA A 63 -0.56 -25.61 25.82
CA ALA A 63 -1.41 -25.07 24.78
C ALA A 63 -0.80 -23.83 24.10
N ILE A 64 -0.93 -23.74 22.78
CA ILE A 64 -0.58 -22.55 22.00
C ILE A 64 -1.63 -21.46 22.29
N LYS A 65 -1.21 -20.31 22.81
CA LYS A 65 -2.06 -19.14 23.00
C LYS A 65 -1.51 -17.95 22.24
N GLN A 66 -2.38 -17.19 21.58
CA GLN A 66 -2.02 -15.83 21.12
C GLN A 66 -1.76 -14.97 22.35
N ARG A 67 -0.75 -14.10 22.25
CA ARG A 67 -0.42 -13.15 23.30
C ARG A 67 -1.43 -12.01 23.34
#